data_AF-A0A1B1U918-F1
#
_entry.id   AF-A0A1B1U918-F1
#
_cell.length_a   1.000
_cell.length_b   1.000
_cell.length_c   1.000
_cell.angle_alpha   90.00
_cell.angle_beta   90.00
_cell.angle_gamma   90.00
#
_symmetry.space_group_name_H-M   'P 1'
#
loop_
_entity.id
_entity.type
_entity.pdbx_description
1 polymer ?
#
loop_
_entity_poly.entity_id
_entity_poly.type
_entity_poly.pdbx_seq_one_letter_code
_entity_poly.pdbx_strand_id
1 'polypeptide(L)'
;MHTVWACAFEDMLTREFDDGSNIVEDYLKRRGWKETASVRAYITALRGSAMSLYEVSDVVLDKSFRARDLVRGGEPVLISERLATRFLKQWDRFAGRVLQVRQQTQISGAVLPYEHQASEDLLDGFRRLAKLTKKDKQALARTIGEEFDAAAIASLSETEKLRAVSPTFTTVWLLDTIDRAARNLPELRNFDGDELLMCTVRYPLAEGTMEDDVRRVLDSCADLRPINATQWNWIGGKKRARSSAARARSSKPLTVETATIDQMLVSDDDEDDDELQELGISEEEHRAIIHETMDRHYRETLDEPVPALGNKSPRAAVKTKSGRAKVVDWLKMMENRTAKAGESNPAMAGYSFDWMWAELGVAQLRREARRPLARHFGCTS
;
A
#
# COMPACT_ATOMS: atom_id res chain seq x y z
N MET A 1 2.06 3.53 6.36
CA MET A 1 3.28 3.54 7.22
C MET A 1 3.96 2.17 7.30
N HIS A 2 3.21 1.06 7.33
CA HIS A 2 3.78 -0.30 7.33
C HIS A 2 4.72 -0.62 6.15
N THR A 3 4.41 -0.13 4.95
CA THR A 3 5.17 -0.43 3.72
C THR A 3 6.60 0.14 3.72
N VAL A 4 6.81 1.35 4.23
CA VAL A 4 8.14 1.97 4.35
C VAL A 4 9.02 1.19 5.32
N TRP A 5 8.45 0.75 6.45
CA TRP A 5 9.16 -0.09 7.41
C TRP A 5 9.52 -1.45 6.81
N ALA A 6 8.62 -2.07 6.06
CA ALA A 6 8.90 -3.32 5.35
C ALA A 6 10.06 -3.15 4.35
N CYS A 7 10.08 -2.03 3.59
CA CYS A 7 11.18 -1.73 2.68
C CYS A 7 12.52 -1.61 3.41
N ALA A 8 12.56 -0.82 4.50
CA ALA A 8 13.77 -0.64 5.30
C ALA A 8 14.24 -1.94 5.97
N PHE A 9 13.30 -2.77 6.44
CA PHE A 9 13.60 -4.08 7.01
C PHE A 9 14.20 -5.01 5.96
N GLU A 10 13.58 -5.13 4.78
CA GLU A 10 14.13 -5.94 3.69
C GLU A 10 15.47 -5.39 3.18
N ASP A 11 15.65 -4.07 3.11
CA ASP A 11 16.95 -3.45 2.79
C ASP A 11 18.02 -3.97 3.76
N MET A 12 17.75 -3.88 5.06
CA MET A 12 18.64 -4.38 6.11
C MET A 12 18.95 -5.88 5.97
N LEU A 13 17.95 -6.71 5.65
CA LEU A 13 18.15 -8.17 5.47
C LEU A 13 19.09 -8.52 4.31
N THR A 14 19.20 -7.64 3.31
CA THR A 14 20.07 -7.85 2.14
C THR A 14 21.49 -7.29 2.29
N ARG A 15 21.78 -6.57 3.38
CA ARG A 15 23.10 -5.97 3.63
C ARG A 15 24.13 -7.01 4.05
N GLU A 16 25.35 -6.85 3.56
CA GLU A 16 26.54 -7.52 4.08
C GLU A 16 27.27 -6.52 4.99
N PHE A 17 27.67 -6.98 6.17
CA PHE A 17 28.44 -6.18 7.12
C PHE A 17 29.95 -6.30 6.84
N ASP A 18 30.75 -5.43 7.45
CA ASP A 18 32.20 -5.34 7.21
C ASP A 18 32.96 -6.63 7.53
N ASP A 19 32.42 -7.47 8.41
CA ASP A 19 32.95 -8.79 8.76
C ASP A 19 32.52 -9.91 7.80
N GLY A 20 31.82 -9.55 6.72
CA GLY A 20 31.24 -10.48 5.74
C GLY A 20 29.98 -11.19 6.23
N SER A 21 29.45 -10.86 7.41
CA SER A 21 28.23 -11.46 7.93
C SER A 21 26.96 -10.87 7.31
N ASN A 22 25.86 -11.62 7.39
CA ASN A 22 24.54 -11.19 6.96
C ASN A 22 23.47 -11.71 7.93
N ILE A 23 22.46 -10.88 8.23
CA ILE A 23 21.39 -11.20 9.21
C ILE A 23 20.61 -12.45 8.83
N VAL A 24 20.32 -12.63 7.53
CA VAL A 24 19.55 -13.78 7.06
C VAL A 24 20.32 -15.08 7.26
N GLU A 25 21.61 -15.10 6.91
CA GLU A 25 22.47 -16.26 7.11
C GLU A 25 22.56 -16.61 8.60
N ASP A 26 22.72 -15.60 9.46
CA ASP A 26 22.82 -15.78 10.90
C ASP A 26 21.50 -16.31 11.51
N TYR A 27 20.36 -15.81 11.04
CA TYR A 27 19.04 -16.30 11.42
C TYR A 27 18.84 -17.76 10.97
N LEU A 28 19.12 -18.09 9.71
CA LEU A 28 18.97 -19.45 9.18
C LEU A 28 19.89 -20.44 9.92
N LYS A 29 21.09 -20.03 10.28
CA LYS A 29 22.04 -20.84 11.07
C LYS A 29 21.51 -21.13 12.48
N ARG A 30 20.93 -20.14 13.17
CA ARG A 30 20.48 -20.29 14.58
C ARG A 30 19.09 -20.89 14.72
N ARG A 31 18.18 -20.56 13.79
CA ARG A 31 16.74 -20.82 13.89
C ARG A 31 16.13 -21.47 12.64
N GLY A 32 16.85 -21.59 11.53
CA GLY A 32 16.29 -22.14 10.28
C GLY A 32 15.78 -23.58 10.36
N TRP A 33 16.21 -24.35 11.37
CA TRP A 33 15.67 -25.69 11.65
C TRP A 33 14.20 -25.67 12.13
N LYS A 34 13.72 -24.54 12.67
CA LYS A 34 12.31 -24.33 13.04
C LYS A 34 11.43 -23.95 11.85
N GLU A 35 12.05 -23.52 10.74
CA GLU A 35 11.33 -23.05 9.57
C GLU A 35 11.02 -24.19 8.60
N THR A 36 9.92 -24.03 7.85
CA THR A 36 9.61 -24.97 6.76
C THR A 36 10.61 -24.83 5.61
N ALA A 37 10.70 -25.85 4.76
CA ALA A 37 11.53 -25.78 3.57
C ALA A 37 11.10 -24.68 2.58
N SER A 38 9.84 -24.22 2.63
CA SER A 38 9.37 -23.11 1.80
C SER A 38 9.85 -21.78 2.36
N VAL A 39 9.67 -21.57 3.67
CA VAL A 39 10.09 -20.34 4.36
C VAL A 39 11.61 -20.15 4.28
N ARG A 40 12.39 -21.22 4.48
CA ARG A 40 13.86 -21.15 4.28
C ARG A 40 14.24 -20.72 2.86
N ALA A 41 13.55 -21.24 1.84
CA ALA A 41 13.82 -20.90 0.44
C ALA A 41 13.47 -19.43 0.15
N TYR A 42 12.34 -18.93 0.66
CA TYR A 42 11.94 -17.53 0.57
C TYR A 42 12.97 -16.61 1.23
N ILE A 43 13.34 -16.90 2.49
CA ILE A 43 14.31 -16.10 3.26
C ILE A 43 15.68 -16.08 2.54
N THR A 44 16.13 -17.23 2.02
CA THR A 44 17.38 -17.32 1.25
C THR A 44 17.30 -16.50 -0.05
N ALA A 45 16.19 -16.58 -0.79
CA ALA A 45 15.98 -15.79 -2.00
C ALA A 45 15.96 -14.28 -1.69
N LEU A 46 15.36 -13.88 -0.56
CA LEU A 46 15.32 -12.49 -0.11
C LEU A 46 16.72 -11.95 0.14
N ARG A 47 17.63 -12.69 0.80
CA ARG A 47 19.05 -12.29 1.00
C ARG A 47 19.77 -11.98 -0.31
N GLY A 48 19.48 -12.74 -1.36
CA GLY A 48 20.07 -12.60 -2.69
C GLY A 48 19.46 -11.47 -3.53
N SER A 49 18.37 -10.86 -3.11
CA SER A 49 17.58 -9.92 -3.92
C SER A 49 18.06 -8.47 -3.82
N ALA A 50 17.54 -7.60 -4.68
CA ALA A 50 17.66 -6.15 -4.57
C ALA A 50 16.38 -5.49 -5.09
N MET A 51 16.03 -4.32 -4.54
CA MET A 51 14.89 -3.56 -5.02
C MET A 51 15.14 -3.08 -6.44
N SER A 52 14.10 -3.12 -7.27
CA SER A 52 14.09 -2.48 -8.59
C SER A 52 12.73 -1.85 -8.85
N LEU A 53 12.62 -1.12 -9.96
CA LEU A 53 11.39 -0.51 -10.45
C LEU A 53 10.87 -1.34 -11.63
N TYR A 54 9.58 -1.69 -11.60
CA TYR A 54 8.95 -2.53 -12.60
C TYR A 54 7.74 -1.84 -13.21
N GLU A 55 7.46 -2.12 -14.48
CA GLU A 55 6.23 -1.74 -15.19
C GLU A 55 5.43 -2.99 -15.53
N VAL A 56 4.15 -3.00 -15.16
CA VAL A 56 3.21 -4.09 -15.42
C VAL A 56 2.81 -4.07 -16.90
N SER A 57 2.83 -5.24 -17.53
CA SER A 57 2.58 -5.38 -18.98
C SER A 57 1.36 -6.24 -19.33
N ASP A 58 1.01 -7.19 -18.46
CA ASP A 58 -0.09 -8.14 -18.65
C ASP A 58 -0.54 -8.63 -17.28
N VAL A 59 -1.85 -8.78 -17.07
CA VAL A 59 -2.44 -9.15 -15.78
C VAL A 59 -3.48 -10.25 -16.00
N VAL A 60 -3.34 -11.34 -15.25
CA VAL A 60 -4.33 -12.40 -15.13
C VAL A 60 -4.85 -12.39 -13.69
N LEU A 61 -6.07 -11.90 -13.53
CA LEU A 61 -6.73 -11.72 -12.23
C LEU A 61 -6.66 -13.01 -11.37
N ASP A 62 -6.37 -12.82 -10.09
CA ASP A 62 -6.22 -13.84 -9.04
C ASP A 62 -5.18 -14.94 -9.33
N LYS A 63 -4.24 -14.68 -10.26
CA LYS A 63 -3.24 -15.67 -10.66
C LYS A 63 -1.83 -15.10 -10.78
N SER A 64 -1.62 -14.16 -11.70
CA SER A 64 -0.28 -13.72 -12.07
C SER A 64 -0.29 -12.46 -12.92
N PHE A 65 0.83 -11.76 -12.96
CA PHE A 65 1.06 -10.67 -13.92
C PHE A 65 2.47 -10.74 -14.49
N ARG A 66 2.73 -10.02 -15.58
CA ARG A 66 4.06 -9.83 -16.14
C ARG A 66 4.57 -8.43 -15.87
N ALA A 67 5.81 -8.30 -15.42
CA ALA A 67 6.41 -6.99 -15.21
C ALA A 67 7.83 -6.90 -15.76
N ARG A 68 8.14 -5.77 -16.41
CA ARG A 68 9.46 -5.46 -16.95
C ARG A 68 10.26 -4.63 -15.94
N ASP A 69 11.48 -5.04 -15.64
CA ASP A 69 12.41 -4.25 -14.83
C ASP A 69 12.86 -3.02 -15.65
N LEU A 70 12.52 -1.82 -15.19
CA LEU A 70 12.85 -0.56 -15.86
C LEU A 70 14.28 -0.10 -15.57
N VAL A 71 14.93 -0.64 -14.53
CA VAL A 71 16.30 -0.28 -14.16
C VAL A 71 17.30 -1.20 -14.85
N ARG A 72 17.06 -2.51 -14.80
CA ARG A 72 17.91 -3.54 -15.44
C ARG A 72 17.53 -3.81 -16.90
N GLY A 73 16.31 -3.44 -17.31
CA GLY A 73 15.78 -3.81 -18.62
C GLY A 73 15.45 -5.31 -18.72
N GLY A 74 15.41 -5.81 -19.96
CA GLY A 74 15.12 -7.22 -20.26
C GLY A 74 13.65 -7.50 -20.57
N GLU A 75 13.36 -8.79 -20.76
CA GLU A 75 12.01 -9.26 -21.05
C GLU A 75 11.13 -9.25 -19.79
N PRO A 76 9.82 -8.97 -19.92
CA PRO A 76 8.89 -9.04 -18.79
C PRO A 76 8.91 -10.42 -18.12
N VAL A 77 9.06 -10.43 -16.80
CA VAL A 77 9.09 -11.65 -15.98
C VAL A 77 7.67 -11.98 -15.53
N LEU A 78 7.28 -13.26 -15.60
CA LEU A 78 6.01 -13.74 -15.08
C LEU A 78 6.10 -13.89 -13.56
N ILE A 79 5.24 -13.16 -12.84
CA ILE A 79 5.18 -13.11 -11.39
C ILE A 79 3.87 -13.78 -10.94
N SER A 80 4.00 -14.81 -10.12
CA SER A 80 2.89 -15.54 -9.51
C SER A 80 2.43 -14.82 -8.25
N GLU A 81 1.47 -13.92 -8.39
CA GLU A 81 0.88 -13.14 -7.32
C GLU A 81 -0.62 -13.05 -7.52
N ARG A 82 -1.38 -13.27 -6.44
CA ARG A 82 -2.85 -13.26 -6.50
C ARG A 82 -3.39 -11.90 -6.10
N LEU A 83 -3.10 -11.48 -4.87
CA LEU A 83 -3.62 -10.23 -4.31
C LEU A 83 -3.18 -9.01 -5.12
N ALA A 84 -1.91 -8.96 -5.53
CA ALA A 84 -1.41 -7.84 -6.32
C ALA A 84 -2.13 -7.65 -7.66
N THR A 85 -2.74 -8.71 -8.24
CA THR A 85 -3.47 -8.60 -9.53
C THR A 85 -4.84 -7.95 -9.42
N ARG A 86 -5.35 -7.73 -8.20
CA ARG A 86 -6.60 -7.00 -7.98
C ARG A 86 -6.38 -5.49 -8.11
N PHE A 87 -5.24 -5.02 -7.62
CA PHE A 87 -4.90 -3.60 -7.59
C PHE A 87 -4.01 -3.16 -8.75
N LEU A 88 -3.09 -4.01 -9.22
CA LEU A 88 -2.19 -3.67 -10.32
C LEU A 88 -2.87 -3.81 -11.68
N LYS A 89 -2.86 -2.72 -12.43
CA LYS A 89 -3.33 -2.62 -13.81
C LYS A 89 -2.16 -2.61 -14.78
N GLN A 90 -2.46 -2.87 -16.04
CA GLN A 90 -1.47 -2.73 -17.11
C GLN A 90 -0.92 -1.30 -17.13
N TRP A 91 0.39 -1.17 -17.30
CA TRP A 91 1.19 0.06 -17.26
C TRP A 91 1.46 0.66 -15.88
N ASP A 92 0.85 0.12 -14.82
CA ASP A 92 1.21 0.51 -13.46
C ASP A 92 2.68 0.25 -13.19
N ARG A 93 3.30 1.14 -12.42
CA ARG A 93 4.68 1.02 -12.00
C ARG A 93 4.76 0.80 -10.50
N PHE A 94 5.67 -0.06 -10.09
CA PHE A 94 5.93 -0.31 -8.68
C PHE A 94 7.42 -0.58 -8.44
N ALA A 95 7.91 -0.17 -7.26
CA ALA A 95 9.20 -0.61 -6.76
C ALA A 95 9.02 -1.78 -5.79
N GLY A 96 9.88 -2.79 -5.90
CA GLY A 96 9.82 -3.96 -5.04
C GLY A 96 10.94 -4.95 -5.34
N ARG A 97 10.93 -6.11 -4.70
CA ARG A 97 11.86 -7.20 -4.99
C ARG A 97 11.11 -8.33 -5.67
N VAL A 98 11.65 -8.82 -6.77
CA VAL A 98 11.19 -10.05 -7.42
C VAL A 98 12.11 -11.18 -6.97
N LEU A 99 11.51 -12.21 -6.37
CA LEU A 99 12.19 -13.34 -5.76
C LEU A 99 11.92 -14.62 -6.56
N GLN A 100 12.97 -15.38 -6.83
CA GLN A 100 12.84 -16.74 -7.33
C GLN A 100 12.82 -17.72 -6.16
N VAL A 101 11.65 -18.24 -5.82
CA VAL A 101 11.45 -19.22 -4.75
C VAL A 101 11.10 -20.56 -5.39
N ARG A 102 12.09 -21.46 -5.46
CA ARG A 102 11.98 -22.74 -6.18
C ARG A 102 11.63 -22.51 -7.65
N GLN A 103 10.49 -23.03 -8.13
CA GLN A 103 10.03 -22.91 -9.51
C GLN A 103 9.11 -21.71 -9.74
N GLN A 104 8.81 -20.92 -8.70
CA GLN A 104 7.92 -19.77 -8.80
C GLN A 104 8.68 -18.47 -8.60
N THR A 105 8.34 -17.49 -9.43
CA THR A 105 8.74 -16.11 -9.26
C THR A 105 7.61 -15.37 -8.55
N GLN A 106 7.91 -14.62 -7.51
CA GLN A 106 6.95 -13.88 -6.70
C GLN A 106 7.54 -12.52 -6.29
N ILE A 107 6.72 -11.60 -5.78
CA ILE A 107 7.26 -10.37 -5.18
C ILE A 107 7.52 -10.59 -3.68
N SER A 108 8.38 -9.77 -3.09
CA SER A 108 8.50 -9.68 -1.63
C SER A 108 7.31 -8.92 -1.04
N GLY A 109 7.21 -8.90 0.29
CA GLY A 109 6.11 -8.21 0.98
C GLY A 109 6.20 -6.67 0.92
N ALA A 110 7.37 -6.12 0.60
CA ALA A 110 7.57 -4.68 0.50
C ALA A 110 7.46 -4.18 -0.95
N VAL A 111 6.31 -3.59 -1.27
CA VAL A 111 5.97 -3.06 -2.61
C VAL A 111 5.51 -1.61 -2.50
N LEU A 112 6.08 -0.73 -3.32
CA LEU A 112 5.75 0.69 -3.36
C LEU A 112 5.10 1.01 -4.72
N PRO A 113 3.82 1.40 -4.78
CA PRO A 113 3.20 1.86 -6.02
C PRO A 113 3.81 3.20 -6.43
N TYR A 114 4.16 3.35 -7.70
CA TYR A 114 4.89 4.49 -8.22
C TYR A 114 4.08 5.23 -9.27
N GLU A 115 3.95 6.54 -9.08
CA GLU A 115 3.45 7.43 -10.12
C GLU A 115 4.39 7.46 -11.32
N HIS A 116 3.83 7.68 -12.51
CA HIS A 116 4.61 7.76 -13.75
C HIS A 116 5.69 8.84 -13.69
N GLN A 117 5.40 10.02 -13.15
CA GLN A 117 6.40 11.09 -13.07
C GLN A 117 7.51 10.76 -12.05
N ALA A 118 7.14 10.32 -10.85
CA ALA A 118 8.12 9.96 -9.82
C ALA A 118 9.03 8.81 -10.25
N SER A 119 8.49 7.86 -11.03
CA SER A 119 9.29 6.76 -11.60
C SER A 119 10.27 7.23 -12.68
N GLU A 120 9.87 8.15 -13.56
CA GLU A 120 10.81 8.76 -14.51
C GLU A 120 11.90 9.59 -13.81
N ASP A 121 11.54 10.35 -12.78
CA ASP A 121 12.50 11.14 -11.99
C ASP A 121 13.54 10.25 -11.30
N LEU A 122 13.11 9.11 -10.76
CA LEU A 122 14.00 8.08 -10.20
C LEU A 122 14.96 7.52 -11.27
N LEU A 123 14.43 7.12 -12.42
CA LEU A 123 15.22 6.55 -13.52
C LEU A 123 16.22 7.58 -14.07
N ASP A 124 15.81 8.83 -14.23
CA ASP A 124 16.69 9.93 -14.62
C ASP A 124 17.76 10.20 -13.57
N GLY A 125 17.42 10.12 -12.28
CA GLY A 125 18.37 10.15 -11.17
C GLY A 125 19.47 9.10 -11.32
N PHE A 126 19.09 7.83 -11.57
CA PHE A 126 20.05 6.75 -11.80
C PHE A 126 20.89 6.96 -13.07
N ARG A 127 20.29 7.40 -14.18
CA ARG A 127 21.00 7.73 -15.42
C ARG A 127 22.03 8.84 -15.20
N ARG A 128 21.71 9.87 -14.41
CA ARG A 128 22.62 10.98 -14.06
C ARG A 128 23.76 10.50 -13.17
N LEU A 129 23.47 9.71 -12.14
CA LEU A 129 24.48 9.12 -11.24
C LEU A 129 25.47 8.24 -12.02
N ALA A 130 24.98 7.46 -12.98
CA ALA A 130 25.83 6.63 -13.84
C ALA A 130 26.80 7.46 -14.69
N LYS A 131 26.38 8.67 -15.12
CA LYS A 131 27.16 9.59 -15.96
C LYS A 131 28.13 10.49 -15.19
N LEU A 132 28.09 10.50 -13.84
CA LEU A 132 28.99 11.34 -13.05
C LEU A 132 30.46 11.01 -13.34
N THR A 133 31.29 12.04 -13.45
CA THR A 133 32.73 11.85 -13.63
C THR A 133 33.35 11.31 -12.33
N LYS A 134 34.56 10.73 -12.42
CA LYS A 134 35.30 10.29 -11.22
C LYS A 134 35.48 11.42 -10.20
N LYS A 135 35.70 12.66 -10.68
CA LYS A 135 35.85 13.85 -9.84
C LYS A 135 34.55 14.19 -9.12
N ASP A 136 33.42 14.13 -9.81
CA ASP A 136 32.10 14.44 -9.24
C ASP A 136 31.70 13.38 -8.19
N LYS A 137 31.98 12.11 -8.47
CA LYS A 137 31.75 11.02 -7.51
C LYS A 137 32.61 11.17 -6.25
N GLN A 138 33.88 11.55 -6.41
CA GLN A 138 34.77 11.85 -5.28
C GLN A 138 34.30 13.06 -4.47
N ALA A 139 33.80 14.11 -5.14
CA ALA A 139 33.25 15.28 -4.46
C ALA A 139 32.00 14.91 -3.65
N LEU A 140 31.09 14.13 -4.24
CA LEU A 140 29.87 13.66 -3.57
C LEU A 140 30.19 12.79 -2.34
N ALA A 141 31.11 11.84 -2.47
CA ALA A 141 31.53 10.98 -1.36
C ALA A 141 32.09 11.80 -0.18
N ARG A 142 32.93 12.81 -0.46
CA ARG A 142 33.43 13.72 0.59
C ARG A 142 32.31 14.51 1.27
N THR A 143 31.28 14.92 0.53
CA THR A 143 30.14 15.63 1.10
C THR A 143 29.35 14.78 2.10
N ILE A 144 29.28 13.47 1.88
CA ILE A 144 28.58 12.53 2.77
C ILE A 144 29.50 11.86 3.79
N GLY A 145 30.77 12.26 3.88
CA GLY A 145 31.74 11.72 4.83
C GLY A 145 32.27 10.32 4.48
N GLU A 146 32.10 9.88 3.23
CA GLU A 146 32.50 8.56 2.74
C GLU A 146 33.76 8.64 1.86
N GLU A 147 34.55 7.56 1.85
CA GLU A 147 35.67 7.42 0.92
C GLU A 147 35.20 6.84 -0.42
N PHE A 148 35.63 7.45 -1.54
CA PHE A 148 35.28 6.95 -2.88
C PHE A 148 36.37 6.02 -3.42
N ASP A 149 36.13 4.71 -3.34
CA ASP A 149 36.92 3.70 -4.04
C ASP A 149 36.26 3.30 -5.37
N ALA A 150 36.77 3.86 -6.46
CA ALA A 150 36.29 3.58 -7.81
C ALA A 150 36.49 2.12 -8.24
N ALA A 151 37.56 1.46 -7.76
CA ALA A 151 37.89 0.10 -8.14
C ALA A 151 36.97 -0.89 -7.43
N ALA A 152 36.75 -0.70 -6.13
CA ALA A 152 35.79 -1.49 -5.36
C ALA A 152 34.37 -1.39 -5.94
N ILE A 153 33.90 -0.18 -6.29
CA ILE A 153 32.58 0.03 -6.88
C ILE A 153 32.48 -0.63 -8.27
N ALA A 154 33.55 -0.60 -9.07
CA ALA A 154 33.55 -1.22 -10.39
C ALA A 154 33.45 -2.75 -10.31
N SER A 155 34.04 -3.38 -9.29
CA SER A 155 33.97 -4.83 -9.07
C SER A 155 32.61 -5.34 -8.58
N LEU A 156 31.74 -4.47 -8.07
CA LEU A 156 30.40 -4.88 -7.65
C LEU A 156 29.56 -5.36 -8.85
N SER A 157 28.83 -6.45 -8.65
CA SER A 157 27.75 -6.90 -9.52
C SER A 157 26.64 -5.85 -9.60
N GLU A 158 25.80 -5.94 -10.63
CA GLU A 158 24.63 -5.04 -10.75
C GLU A 158 23.68 -5.15 -9.56
N THR A 159 23.49 -6.36 -9.01
CA THR A 159 22.66 -6.56 -7.83
C THR A 159 23.23 -5.86 -6.60
N GLU A 160 24.55 -5.94 -6.37
CA GLU A 160 25.19 -5.24 -5.25
C GLU A 160 25.10 -3.71 -5.39
N LYS A 161 25.29 -3.19 -6.60
CA LYS A 161 25.08 -1.76 -6.90
C LYS A 161 23.66 -1.34 -6.60
N LEU A 162 22.67 -2.15 -6.99
CA LEU A 162 21.26 -1.86 -6.70
C LEU A 162 20.94 -1.93 -5.21
N ARG A 163 21.48 -2.90 -4.47
CA ARG A 163 21.31 -2.96 -3.01
C ARG A 163 21.82 -1.69 -2.32
N ALA A 164 22.95 -1.15 -2.78
CA ALA A 164 23.52 0.08 -2.23
C ALA A 164 22.62 1.31 -2.43
N VAL A 165 21.77 1.31 -3.46
CA VAL A 165 20.85 2.41 -3.76
C VAL A 165 19.37 2.08 -3.49
N SER A 166 19.05 0.92 -2.91
CA SER A 166 17.67 0.54 -2.53
C SER A 166 16.94 1.63 -1.72
N PRO A 167 17.58 2.31 -0.74
CA PRO A 167 16.91 3.37 0.01
C PRO A 167 16.41 4.52 -0.86
N THR A 168 17.04 4.78 -2.01
CA THR A 168 16.64 5.85 -2.94
C THR A 168 15.24 5.62 -3.50
N PHE A 169 14.84 4.36 -3.76
CA PHE A 169 13.48 4.03 -4.18
C PHE A 169 12.48 4.41 -3.07
N THR A 170 12.77 4.08 -1.82
CA THR A 170 11.87 4.44 -0.72
C THR A 170 11.81 5.96 -0.51
N THR A 171 12.95 6.65 -0.61
CA THR A 171 13.02 8.11 -0.44
C THR A 171 12.26 8.87 -1.53
N VAL A 172 12.46 8.53 -2.81
CA VAL A 172 11.76 9.22 -3.92
C VAL A 172 10.25 8.99 -3.82
N TRP A 173 9.83 7.74 -3.56
CA TRP A 173 8.43 7.41 -3.33
C TRP A 173 7.82 8.20 -2.17
N LEU A 174 8.54 8.30 -1.04
CA LEU A 174 8.05 8.99 0.14
C LEU A 174 7.91 10.50 -0.10
N LEU A 175 8.87 11.11 -0.79
CA LEU A 175 8.82 12.54 -1.13
C LEU A 175 7.63 12.84 -2.04
N ASP A 176 7.42 12.05 -3.09
CA ASP A 176 6.25 12.18 -3.96
C ASP A 176 4.94 11.99 -3.20
N THR A 177 4.86 10.96 -2.36
CA THR A 177 3.66 10.66 -1.56
C THR A 177 3.34 11.80 -0.58
N ILE A 178 4.34 12.37 0.09
CA ILE A 178 4.14 13.53 0.98
C ILE A 178 3.66 14.74 0.19
N ASP A 179 4.28 15.01 -0.97
CA ASP A 179 3.88 16.14 -1.82
C ASP A 179 2.46 15.97 -2.36
N ARG A 180 2.06 14.75 -2.75
CA ARG A 180 0.67 14.45 -3.13
C ARG A 180 -0.30 14.65 -1.96
N ALA A 181 0.02 14.11 -0.78
CA ALA A 181 -0.82 14.26 0.41
C ALA A 181 -0.94 15.71 0.89
N ALA A 182 0.07 16.55 0.60
CA ALA A 182 0.06 17.97 0.93
C ALA A 182 -0.65 18.84 -0.13
N ARG A 183 -0.89 18.31 -1.33
CA ARG A 183 -1.63 19.00 -2.39
C ARG A 183 -3.13 18.91 -2.12
N ASN A 184 -3.81 20.05 -2.21
CA ASN A 184 -5.26 20.03 -2.36
C ASN A 184 -5.59 19.44 -3.75
N LEU A 185 -6.57 18.54 -3.81
CA LEU A 185 -7.11 18.09 -5.09
C LEU A 185 -7.55 19.32 -5.90
N PRO A 186 -7.15 19.44 -7.17
CA PRO A 186 -7.63 20.52 -8.01
C PRO A 186 -9.13 20.35 -8.24
N GLU A 187 -9.88 21.45 -8.19
CA GLU A 187 -11.30 21.41 -8.51
C GLU A 187 -11.46 21.17 -10.02
N LEU A 188 -11.93 19.99 -10.39
CA LEU A 188 -12.07 19.59 -11.79
C LEU A 188 -13.41 20.10 -12.34
N ARG A 189 -13.30 21.12 -13.20
CA ARG A 189 -14.44 21.71 -13.93
C ARG A 189 -14.29 21.49 -15.43
N ASN A 190 -15.42 21.39 -16.13
CA ASN A 190 -15.44 21.43 -17.59
C ASN A 190 -15.02 22.84 -18.10
N PHE A 191 -14.90 23.00 -19.43
CA PHE A 191 -14.53 24.28 -20.04
C PHE A 191 -15.48 25.44 -19.69
N ASP A 192 -16.75 25.13 -19.46
CA ASP A 192 -17.80 26.09 -19.12
C ASP A 192 -17.86 26.41 -17.60
N GLY A 193 -17.02 25.75 -16.79
CA GLY A 193 -16.95 25.93 -15.34
C GLY A 193 -17.88 25.03 -14.54
N ASP A 194 -18.62 24.12 -15.17
CA ASP A 194 -19.48 23.15 -14.47
C ASP A 194 -18.67 21.97 -13.93
N GLU A 195 -19.21 21.30 -12.93
CA GLU A 195 -18.63 20.08 -12.34
C GLU A 195 -18.59 18.92 -13.35
N LEU A 196 -17.51 18.14 -13.35
CA LEU A 196 -17.43 16.92 -14.14
C LEU A 196 -18.20 15.78 -13.47
N LEU A 197 -19.18 15.22 -14.18
CA LEU A 197 -19.92 14.02 -13.75
C LEU A 197 -19.41 12.80 -14.53
N MET A 198 -19.01 11.76 -13.80
CA MET A 198 -18.77 10.44 -14.39
C MET A 198 -20.11 9.74 -14.56
N CYS A 199 -20.33 9.16 -15.74
CA CYS A 199 -21.60 8.51 -16.10
C CYS A 199 -21.33 7.06 -16.48
N THR A 200 -21.87 6.12 -15.70
CA THR A 200 -21.90 4.70 -16.03
C THR A 200 -23.26 4.34 -16.59
N VAL A 201 -23.29 3.84 -17.82
CA VAL A 201 -24.54 3.39 -18.48
C VAL A 201 -24.50 1.88 -18.64
N ARG A 202 -25.43 1.19 -17.99
CA ARG A 202 -25.55 -0.27 -18.09
C ARG A 202 -26.65 -0.63 -19.08
N TYR A 203 -26.28 -1.46 -20.05
CA TYR A 203 -27.18 -1.93 -21.11
C TYR A 203 -27.63 -3.36 -20.80
N PRO A 204 -28.94 -3.61 -20.63
CA PRO A 204 -29.43 -4.96 -20.44
C PRO A 204 -29.30 -5.76 -21.73
N LEU A 205 -28.59 -6.89 -21.68
CA LEU A 205 -28.51 -7.82 -22.80
C LEU A 205 -29.76 -8.70 -22.89
N ALA A 206 -30.08 -9.15 -24.11
CA ALA A 206 -31.14 -10.13 -24.32
C ALA A 206 -30.70 -11.51 -23.78
N GLU A 207 -31.66 -12.32 -23.37
CA GLU A 207 -31.37 -13.68 -22.91
C GLU A 207 -30.70 -14.50 -24.01
N GLY A 208 -29.66 -15.25 -23.67
CA GLY A 208 -28.84 -16.03 -24.62
C GLY A 208 -27.81 -15.22 -25.41
N THR A 209 -27.63 -13.92 -25.14
CA THR A 209 -26.53 -13.13 -25.73
C THR A 209 -25.19 -13.65 -25.23
N MET A 210 -24.30 -14.03 -26.15
CA MET A 210 -22.95 -14.48 -25.82
C MET A 210 -21.94 -13.33 -25.96
N GLU A 211 -20.79 -13.47 -25.31
CA GLU A 211 -19.71 -12.48 -25.36
C GLU A 211 -19.22 -12.19 -26.79
N ASP A 212 -19.13 -13.22 -27.63
CA ASP A 212 -18.76 -13.10 -29.04
C ASP A 212 -19.75 -12.28 -29.87
N ASP A 213 -21.03 -12.29 -29.50
CA ASP A 213 -22.05 -11.48 -30.18
C ASP A 213 -21.90 -10.00 -29.81
N VAL A 214 -21.63 -9.70 -28.54
CA VAL A 214 -21.34 -8.33 -28.07
C VAL A 214 -20.09 -7.79 -28.74
N ARG A 215 -19.00 -8.58 -28.73
CA ARG A 215 -17.72 -8.22 -29.36
C ARG A 215 -17.91 -7.88 -30.83
N ARG A 216 -18.60 -8.76 -31.58
CA ARG A 216 -18.88 -8.56 -33.01
C ARG A 216 -19.61 -7.23 -33.28
N VAL A 217 -20.57 -6.88 -32.43
CA VAL A 217 -21.32 -5.61 -32.57
C VAL A 217 -20.43 -4.41 -32.24
N LEU A 218 -19.69 -4.44 -31.13
CA LEU A 218 -18.83 -3.31 -30.73
C LEU A 218 -17.65 -3.10 -31.71
N ASP A 219 -17.06 -4.17 -32.23
CA ASP A 219 -16.00 -4.09 -33.24
C ASP A 219 -16.49 -3.53 -34.59
N SER A 220 -17.79 -3.64 -34.87
CA SER A 220 -18.39 -3.05 -36.06
C SER A 220 -18.65 -1.53 -35.94
N CYS A 221 -18.55 -0.97 -34.74
CA CYS A 221 -18.76 0.45 -34.49
C CYS A 221 -17.51 1.26 -34.82
N ALA A 222 -17.58 2.10 -35.86
CA ALA A 222 -16.44 2.89 -36.34
C ALA A 222 -15.84 3.86 -35.30
N ASP A 223 -16.63 4.27 -34.31
CA ASP A 223 -16.23 5.20 -33.26
C ASP A 223 -15.58 4.51 -32.04
N LEU A 224 -15.66 3.17 -31.97
CA LEU A 224 -15.06 2.37 -30.91
C LEU A 224 -13.72 1.81 -31.36
N ARG A 225 -12.74 1.81 -30.45
CA ARG A 225 -11.44 1.16 -30.65
C ARG A 225 -11.25 0.07 -29.60
N PRO A 226 -11.03 -1.20 -30.00
CA PRO A 226 -10.78 -2.26 -29.04
C PRO A 226 -9.47 -2.00 -28.30
N ILE A 227 -9.51 -2.22 -26.98
CA ILE A 227 -8.33 -2.23 -26.10
C ILE A 227 -7.90 -3.68 -25.85
N ASN A 228 -8.87 -4.53 -25.52
CA ASN A 228 -8.69 -5.97 -25.29
C ASN A 228 -10.00 -6.72 -25.58
N ALA A 229 -10.12 -7.98 -25.14
CA ALA A 229 -11.25 -8.86 -25.44
C ALA A 229 -12.62 -8.36 -24.89
N THR A 230 -12.61 -7.47 -23.89
CA THR A 230 -13.80 -7.02 -23.15
C THR A 230 -13.92 -5.49 -23.03
N GLN A 231 -12.97 -4.71 -23.55
CA GLN A 231 -12.92 -3.26 -23.39
C GLN A 231 -12.70 -2.51 -24.71
N TRP A 232 -13.41 -1.39 -24.87
CA TRP A 232 -13.32 -0.49 -26.03
C TRP A 232 -13.27 0.97 -25.59
N ASN A 233 -12.42 1.77 -26.25
CA ASN A 233 -12.41 3.22 -26.13
C ASN A 233 -13.36 3.86 -27.15
N TRP A 234 -14.24 4.74 -26.69
CA TRP A 234 -15.05 5.57 -27.58
C TRP A 234 -14.30 6.86 -27.92
N ILE A 235 -13.87 7.00 -29.19
CA ILE A 235 -13.04 8.15 -29.63
C ILE A 235 -13.91 9.27 -30.24
N GLY A 236 -15.19 9.00 -30.52
CA GLY A 236 -16.13 9.96 -31.08
C GLY A 236 -15.82 10.33 -32.55
N GLY A 237 -16.73 9.99 -33.47
CA GLY A 237 -16.65 10.45 -34.86
C GLY A 237 -17.13 11.89 -35.01
N LYS A 238 -16.70 12.59 -36.09
CA LYS A 238 -17.26 13.90 -36.50
C LYS A 238 -18.79 13.82 -36.45
N LYS A 239 -19.44 14.76 -35.74
CA LYS A 239 -20.90 14.86 -35.59
C LYS A 239 -21.62 14.44 -36.87
N ARG A 240 -22.13 13.21 -36.93
CA ARG A 240 -23.09 12.84 -37.98
C ARG A 240 -24.37 13.61 -37.65
N ALA A 241 -24.88 14.35 -38.64
CA ALA A 241 -26.25 14.84 -38.59
C ALA A 241 -27.15 13.68 -38.19
N ARG A 242 -28.05 13.90 -37.22
CA ARG A 242 -28.98 12.90 -36.70
C ARG A 242 -29.79 12.32 -37.87
N SER A 243 -29.31 11.26 -38.51
CA SER A 243 -30.13 10.44 -39.37
C SER A 243 -31.07 9.69 -38.45
N SER A 244 -32.37 9.80 -38.71
CA SER A 244 -33.42 9.03 -38.07
C SER A 244 -33.22 7.54 -38.34
N ALA A 245 -32.26 6.91 -37.68
CA ALA A 245 -32.16 5.47 -37.61
C ALA A 245 -33.29 4.99 -36.69
N ALA A 246 -34.12 4.08 -37.21
CA ALA A 246 -35.25 3.51 -36.49
C ALA A 246 -34.82 3.11 -35.08
N ARG A 247 -35.47 3.73 -34.09
CA ARG A 247 -35.20 3.53 -32.67
C ARG A 247 -35.61 2.10 -32.32
N ALA A 248 -34.69 1.15 -32.42
CA ALA A 248 -34.86 -0.15 -31.78
C ALA A 248 -34.91 0.11 -30.27
N ARG A 249 -36.13 0.25 -29.74
CA ARG A 249 -36.34 0.43 -28.30
C ARG A 249 -36.06 -0.92 -27.67
N SER A 250 -34.95 -1.04 -26.95
CA SER A 250 -34.85 -2.04 -25.88
C SER A 250 -36.08 -1.90 -25.00
N SER A 251 -36.79 -2.99 -24.75
CA SER A 251 -37.94 -3.03 -23.83
C SER A 251 -37.52 -2.91 -22.36
N LYS A 252 -36.23 -3.09 -22.06
CA LYS A 252 -35.66 -2.95 -20.72
C LYS A 252 -35.02 -1.56 -20.55
N PRO A 253 -35.30 -0.86 -19.44
CA PRO A 253 -34.74 0.46 -19.19
C PRO A 253 -33.22 0.39 -19.04
N LEU A 254 -32.53 1.40 -19.56
CA LEU A 254 -31.12 1.63 -19.27
C LEU A 254 -31.00 2.10 -17.82
N THR A 255 -30.04 1.56 -17.09
CA THR A 255 -29.63 2.15 -15.81
C THR A 255 -28.47 3.10 -16.07
N VAL A 256 -28.61 4.32 -15.59
CA VAL A 256 -27.58 5.36 -15.65
C VAL A 256 -27.25 5.71 -14.21
N GLU A 257 -26.00 5.50 -13.85
CA GLU A 257 -25.42 5.92 -12.58
C GLU A 257 -24.51 7.11 -12.86
N THR A 258 -24.68 8.17 -12.10
CA THR A 258 -23.86 9.38 -12.19
C THR A 258 -23.25 9.65 -10.84
N ALA A 259 -21.93 9.82 -10.80
CA ALA A 259 -21.20 10.19 -9.60
C ALA A 259 -20.29 11.37 -9.93
N THR A 260 -20.06 12.23 -8.95
CA THR A 260 -18.99 13.23 -9.05
C THR A 260 -17.64 12.54 -8.90
N ILE A 261 -16.57 13.17 -9.39
CA ILE A 261 -15.21 12.59 -9.26
C ILE A 261 -14.86 12.40 -7.77
N ASP A 262 -15.22 13.34 -6.91
CA ASP A 262 -15.00 13.24 -5.46
C ASP A 262 -15.76 12.07 -4.84
N GLN A 263 -17.00 11.79 -5.27
CA GLN A 263 -17.76 10.64 -4.81
C GLN A 263 -17.13 9.31 -5.21
N MET A 264 -16.49 9.24 -6.38
CA MET A 264 -15.75 8.05 -6.80
C MET A 264 -14.43 7.88 -6.05
N LEU A 265 -13.67 8.95 -5.82
CA LEU A 265 -12.42 8.88 -5.04
C LEU A 265 -12.67 8.41 -3.60
N VAL A 266 -13.84 8.74 -3.04
CA VAL A 266 -14.26 8.25 -1.73
C VAL A 266 -14.77 6.79 -1.80
N SER A 267 -15.43 6.39 -2.90
CA SER A 267 -15.90 5.01 -3.04
C SER A 267 -14.79 4.01 -3.38
N ASP A 268 -13.72 4.41 -4.07
CA ASP A 268 -12.54 3.55 -4.31
C ASP A 268 -11.85 3.18 -2.97
N ASP A 269 -11.86 4.08 -1.96
CA ASP A 269 -11.38 3.78 -0.60
C ASP A 269 -12.33 2.80 0.15
N ASP A 270 -13.63 2.78 -0.18
CA ASP A 270 -14.61 1.82 0.36
C ASP A 270 -14.56 0.45 -0.39
N GLU A 271 -14.20 0.44 -1.68
CA GLU A 271 -14.01 -0.79 -2.49
C GLU A 271 -12.83 -1.65 -1.97
N ASP A 272 -11.77 -1.03 -1.45
CA ASP A 272 -10.66 -1.73 -0.77
C ASP A 272 -11.12 -2.50 0.50
N ASP A 273 -12.15 -2.00 1.21
CA ASP A 273 -12.74 -2.64 2.40
C ASP A 273 -13.79 -3.72 2.00
N ASP A 274 -14.48 -3.54 0.86
CA ASP A 274 -15.41 -4.51 0.27
C ASP A 274 -14.68 -5.72 -0.39
N GLU A 275 -13.51 -5.53 -1.01
CA GLU A 275 -12.73 -6.63 -1.61
C GLU A 275 -12.13 -7.62 -0.58
N LEU A 276 -11.97 -7.19 0.68
CA LEU A 276 -11.61 -8.08 1.80
C LEU A 276 -12.77 -9.03 2.18
N GLN A 277 -14.02 -8.67 1.88
CA GLN A 277 -15.18 -9.56 2.06
C GLN A 277 -15.26 -10.64 0.96
N GLU A 278 -14.72 -10.41 -0.24
CA GLU A 278 -14.69 -11.39 -1.34
C GLU A 278 -13.76 -12.59 -1.09
N LEU A 279 -12.90 -12.57 -0.07
CA LEU A 279 -12.00 -13.67 0.29
C LEU A 279 -12.71 -14.86 0.97
N GLY A 280 -14.03 -14.82 1.10
CA GLY A 280 -14.82 -15.86 1.79
C GLY A 280 -14.54 -15.94 3.29
N ILE A 281 -13.79 -14.97 3.82
CA ILE A 281 -13.59 -14.75 5.25
C ILE A 281 -14.84 -14.01 5.71
N SER A 282 -15.64 -14.64 6.56
CA SER A 282 -16.81 -13.97 7.11
C SER A 282 -16.40 -12.69 7.84
N GLU A 283 -17.31 -11.70 7.90
CA GLU A 283 -17.11 -10.47 8.68
C GLU A 283 -16.70 -10.78 10.14
N GLU A 284 -17.17 -11.92 10.67
CA GLU A 284 -16.81 -12.42 11.99
C GLU A 284 -15.36 -12.91 12.07
N GLU A 285 -14.88 -13.63 11.07
CA GLU A 285 -13.48 -14.10 11.00
C GLU A 285 -12.50 -12.96 10.75
N HIS A 286 -12.87 -11.99 9.91
CA HIS A 286 -12.06 -10.79 9.69
C HIS A 286 -11.92 -9.98 10.99
N ARG A 287 -13.03 -9.76 11.68
CA ARG A 287 -13.05 -9.13 13.02
C ARG A 287 -12.22 -9.93 14.02
N ALA A 288 -12.30 -11.27 14.01
CA ALA A 288 -11.53 -12.12 14.90
C ALA A 288 -10.02 -12.01 14.66
N ILE A 289 -9.57 -12.01 13.40
CA ILE A 289 -8.16 -11.85 13.02
C ILE A 289 -7.62 -10.50 13.44
N ILE A 290 -8.38 -9.43 13.19
CA ILE A 290 -8.02 -8.07 13.61
C ILE A 290 -7.92 -8.03 15.13
N HIS A 291 -8.94 -8.51 15.86
CA HIS A 291 -8.95 -8.47 17.33
C HIS A 291 -7.82 -9.29 17.93
N GLU A 292 -7.49 -10.46 17.38
CA GLU A 292 -6.36 -11.28 17.82
C GLU A 292 -5.02 -10.56 17.61
N THR A 293 -4.85 -9.91 16.45
CA THR A 293 -3.65 -9.15 16.13
C THR A 293 -3.49 -7.95 17.06
N MET A 294 -4.58 -7.23 17.33
CA MET A 294 -4.61 -6.09 18.24
C MET A 294 -4.31 -6.52 19.68
N ASP A 295 -4.87 -7.64 20.14
CA ASP A 295 -4.57 -8.23 21.44
C ASP A 295 -3.08 -8.53 21.58
N ARG A 296 -2.47 -9.16 20.57
CA ARG A 296 -1.04 -9.47 20.56
C ARG A 296 -0.20 -8.20 20.64
N HIS A 297 -0.48 -7.23 19.77
CA HIS A 297 0.24 -5.96 19.70
C HIS A 297 0.18 -5.20 21.03
N TYR A 298 -1.00 -5.08 21.63
CA TYR A 298 -1.13 -4.33 22.87
C TYR A 298 -0.58 -5.08 24.09
N ARG A 299 -0.58 -6.41 24.11
CA ARG A 299 0.11 -7.18 25.16
C ARG A 299 1.61 -6.89 25.16
N GLU A 300 2.23 -6.82 23.99
CA GLU A 300 3.64 -6.44 23.85
C GLU A 300 3.86 -4.99 24.31
N THR A 301 2.96 -4.08 23.93
CA THR A 301 3.02 -2.66 24.34
C THR A 301 3.00 -2.47 25.86
N LEU A 302 2.39 -3.39 26.63
CA LEU A 302 2.36 -3.30 28.09
C LEU A 302 3.74 -3.49 28.75
N ASP A 303 4.69 -4.09 28.04
CA ASP A 303 6.07 -4.32 28.49
C ASP A 303 7.06 -3.29 27.91
N GLU A 304 6.67 -2.54 26.88
CA GLU A 304 7.51 -1.55 26.21
C GLU A 304 7.45 -0.15 26.84
N PRO A 305 8.53 0.66 26.76
CA PRO A 305 8.53 2.02 27.26
C PRO A 305 7.63 2.95 26.42
N VAL A 306 6.63 3.55 27.06
CA VAL A 306 5.70 4.47 26.39
C VAL A 306 6.05 5.93 26.72
N PRO A 307 6.27 6.81 25.71
CA PRO A 307 6.61 8.22 25.94
C PRO A 307 5.58 8.98 26.78
N ALA A 308 4.28 8.75 26.55
CA ALA A 308 3.20 9.36 27.33
C ALA A 308 3.22 8.99 28.83
N LEU A 309 3.91 7.91 29.19
CA LEU A 309 4.09 7.44 30.57
C LEU A 309 5.46 7.83 31.15
N GLY A 310 6.21 8.70 30.48
CA GLY A 310 7.56 9.11 30.88
C GLY A 310 8.60 8.02 30.62
N ASN A 311 8.50 7.36 29.45
CA ASN A 311 9.38 6.25 29.02
C ASN A 311 9.38 5.05 29.96
N LYS A 312 8.29 4.84 30.68
CA LYS A 312 8.06 3.63 31.48
C LYS A 312 7.06 2.74 30.76
N SER A 313 7.17 1.43 30.98
CA SER A 313 6.12 0.53 30.52
C SER A 313 4.82 0.73 31.30
N PRO A 314 3.65 0.49 30.70
CA PRO A 314 2.38 0.55 31.39
C PRO A 314 2.37 -0.27 32.69
N ARG A 315 2.91 -1.50 32.67
CA ARG A 315 3.05 -2.36 33.86
C ARG A 315 3.98 -1.77 34.93
N ALA A 316 5.02 -1.03 34.54
CA ALA A 316 5.88 -0.33 35.48
C ALA A 316 5.22 0.94 36.05
N ALA A 317 4.48 1.68 35.21
CA ALA A 317 3.85 2.95 35.59
C ALA A 317 2.75 2.76 36.64
N VAL A 318 1.93 1.71 36.55
CA VAL A 318 0.82 1.45 37.48
C VAL A 318 1.24 1.18 38.94
N LYS A 319 2.53 0.92 39.19
CA LYS A 319 3.07 0.72 40.55
C LYS A 319 2.98 1.98 41.41
N THR A 320 2.84 3.16 40.82
CA THR A 320 2.75 4.44 41.54
C THR A 320 1.38 5.09 41.37
N LYS A 321 0.94 5.87 42.38
CA LYS A 321 -0.35 6.59 42.30
C LYS A 321 -0.39 7.58 41.12
N SER A 322 0.70 8.32 40.89
CA SER A 322 0.82 9.24 39.75
C SER A 322 0.87 8.51 38.41
N GLY A 323 1.59 7.38 38.33
CA GLY A 323 1.65 6.58 37.12
C GLY A 323 0.31 5.91 36.76
N ARG A 324 -0.50 5.47 37.74
CA ARG A 324 -1.87 4.99 37.49
C ARG A 324 -2.73 6.05 36.82
N ALA A 325 -2.68 7.31 37.28
CA ALA A 325 -3.43 8.39 36.64
C ALA A 325 -3.00 8.60 35.17
N LYS A 326 -1.69 8.59 34.89
CA LYS A 326 -1.16 8.70 33.52
C LYS A 326 -1.56 7.52 32.64
N VAL A 327 -1.57 6.31 33.18
CA VAL A 327 -2.01 5.09 32.47
C VAL A 327 -3.50 5.18 32.14
N VAL A 328 -4.34 5.68 33.05
CA VAL A 328 -5.77 5.92 32.80
C VAL A 328 -5.99 6.90 31.65
N ASP A 329 -5.24 8.01 31.62
CA ASP A 329 -5.35 9.00 30.54
C ASP A 329 -4.84 8.47 29.20
N TRP A 330 -3.77 7.67 29.24
CA TRP A 330 -3.23 7.00 28.06
C TRP A 330 -4.22 5.97 27.48
N LEU A 331 -4.84 5.12 28.31
CA LEU A 331 -5.85 4.15 27.86
C LEU A 331 -7.06 4.85 27.23
N LYS A 332 -7.54 5.96 27.81
CA LYS A 332 -8.63 6.76 27.22
C LYS A 332 -8.23 7.38 25.87
N MET A 333 -7.00 7.86 25.76
CA MET A 333 -6.48 8.39 24.50
C MET A 333 -6.48 7.30 23.42
N MET A 334 -6.08 6.08 23.77
CA MET A 334 -6.08 4.93 22.85
C MET A 334 -7.49 4.53 22.44
N GLU A 335 -8.43 4.42 23.38
CA GLU A 335 -9.85 4.16 23.10
C GLU A 335 -10.42 5.21 22.15
N ASN A 336 -10.17 6.50 22.42
CA ASN A 336 -10.66 7.59 21.58
C ASN A 336 -10.01 7.63 20.18
N ARG A 337 -8.71 7.32 20.07
CA ARG A 337 -8.02 7.26 18.77
C ARG A 337 -8.51 6.08 17.95
N THR A 338 -8.72 4.93 18.58
CA THR A 338 -9.22 3.73 17.91
C THR A 338 -10.67 3.92 17.47
N ALA A 339 -11.52 4.53 18.31
CA ALA A 339 -12.89 4.86 17.93
C ALA A 339 -12.95 5.84 16.73
N LYS A 340 -12.07 6.84 16.68
CA LYS A 340 -11.98 7.76 15.53
C LYS A 340 -11.41 7.09 14.27
N ALA A 341 -10.41 6.22 14.41
CA ALA A 341 -9.88 5.46 13.29
C ALA A 341 -10.86 4.41 12.75
N GLY A 342 -11.78 3.93 13.61
CA GLY A 342 -12.86 3.02 13.24
C GLY A 342 -13.99 3.64 12.41
N GLU A 343 -14.01 4.97 12.22
CA GLU A 343 -14.93 5.64 11.28
C GLU A 343 -14.66 5.23 9.82
N SER A 344 -13.45 4.73 9.52
CA SER A 344 -13.02 4.26 8.20
C SER A 344 -12.73 2.74 8.17
N ASN A 345 -13.01 2.00 9.25
CA ASN A 345 -12.86 0.54 9.32
C ASN A 345 -13.74 -0.03 10.46
N PRO A 346 -14.92 -0.62 10.17
CA PRO A 346 -15.87 -1.09 11.18
C PRO A 346 -15.34 -2.21 12.10
N ALA A 347 -14.44 -3.06 11.60
CA ALA A 347 -13.84 -4.14 12.39
C ALA A 347 -12.90 -3.61 13.49
N MET A 348 -12.25 -2.46 13.25
CA MET A 348 -11.47 -1.71 14.23
C MET A 348 -12.34 -0.96 15.24
N ALA A 349 -13.50 -0.44 14.80
CA ALA A 349 -14.43 0.30 15.67
C ALA A 349 -14.97 -0.55 16.83
N GLY A 350 -15.09 -1.87 16.63
CA GLY A 350 -15.62 -2.82 17.61
C GLY A 350 -14.60 -3.37 18.62
N TYR A 351 -13.31 -2.99 18.57
CA TYR A 351 -12.29 -3.55 19.45
C TYR A 351 -12.40 -3.03 20.90
N SER A 352 -12.37 -3.93 21.88
CA SER A 352 -12.51 -3.60 23.30
C SER A 352 -11.17 -3.58 24.03
N PHE A 353 -10.87 -2.45 24.67
CA PHE A 353 -9.69 -2.28 25.52
C PHE A 353 -9.89 -2.74 26.97
N ASP A 354 -11.07 -3.27 27.32
CA ASP A 354 -11.47 -3.59 28.70
C ASP A 354 -10.47 -4.51 29.41
N TRP A 355 -9.88 -5.45 28.67
CA TRP A 355 -8.89 -6.38 29.22
C TRP A 355 -7.62 -5.67 29.68
N MET A 356 -7.18 -4.59 29.01
CA MET A 356 -6.00 -3.82 29.41
C MET A 356 -6.27 -3.08 30.72
N TRP A 357 -7.47 -2.52 30.88
CA TRP A 357 -7.89 -1.88 32.13
C TRP A 357 -7.89 -2.86 33.31
N ALA A 358 -8.36 -4.09 33.07
CA ALA A 358 -8.38 -5.15 34.08
C ALA A 358 -6.96 -5.64 34.41
N GLU A 359 -6.14 -5.92 33.39
CA GLU A 359 -4.78 -6.42 33.55
C GLU A 359 -3.86 -5.43 34.27
N LEU A 360 -4.02 -4.14 33.98
CA LEU A 360 -3.28 -3.06 34.63
C LEU A 360 -3.84 -2.68 36.01
N GLY A 361 -4.92 -3.32 36.46
CA GLY A 361 -5.53 -3.08 37.77
C GLY A 361 -6.12 -1.69 37.94
N VAL A 362 -6.48 -1.02 36.83
CA VAL A 362 -7.00 0.36 36.82
C VAL A 362 -8.47 0.45 36.36
N ALA A 363 -9.14 -0.69 36.14
CA ALA A 363 -10.54 -0.74 35.73
C ALA A 363 -11.49 0.07 36.62
N GLN A 364 -11.25 0.11 37.93
CA GLN A 364 -12.05 0.87 38.89
C GLN A 364 -11.97 2.39 38.65
N LEU A 365 -10.84 2.89 38.11
CA LEU A 365 -10.59 4.29 37.84
C LEU A 365 -11.25 4.78 36.53
N ARG A 366 -11.79 3.87 35.71
CA ARG A 366 -12.40 4.18 34.41
C ARG A 366 -13.65 5.05 34.53
N ARG A 367 -14.42 4.92 35.63
CA ARG A 367 -15.69 5.64 35.86
C ARG A 367 -15.56 6.93 36.68
N GLU A 368 -14.50 7.11 37.46
CA GLU A 368 -14.37 8.24 38.41
C GLU A 368 -14.19 9.61 37.72
N ALA A 369 -13.78 9.64 36.45
CA ALA A 369 -13.55 10.87 35.70
C ALA A 369 -14.72 11.31 34.79
N ARG A 370 -15.83 10.57 34.77
CA ARG A 370 -17.05 10.94 34.02
C ARG A 370 -18.04 11.81 34.84
N ARG A 371 -17.64 12.28 36.03
CA ARG A 371 -18.42 13.32 36.73
C ARG A 371 -18.24 14.65 36.01
N PRO A 372 -19.31 15.31 35.52
CA PRO A 372 -19.19 16.68 35.03
C PRO A 372 -18.71 17.55 36.18
N LEU A 373 -17.76 18.46 35.89
CA LEU A 373 -17.40 19.55 36.78
C LEU A 373 -18.69 20.33 37.10
N ALA A 374 -19.25 20.08 38.29
CA ALA A 374 -20.32 20.89 38.82
C ALA A 374 -19.79 22.33 38.93
N ARG A 375 -20.35 23.23 38.12
CA ARG A 375 -20.13 24.67 38.20
C ARG A 375 -20.42 25.11 39.63
N HIS A 376 -19.38 25.45 40.39
CA HIS A 376 -19.54 26.25 41.61
C HIS A 376 -19.86 27.68 41.18
N PHE A 377 -21.14 27.99 41.00
CA PHE A 377 -21.64 29.35 41.21
C PHE A 377 -21.81 29.54 42.72
N GLY A 378 -20.75 30.04 43.36
CA GLY A 378 -20.83 30.60 44.71
C GLY A 378 -21.29 32.05 44.60
N CYS A 379 -22.59 32.26 44.79
CA CYS A 379 -23.16 33.56 45.11
C CYS A 379 -22.84 33.86 46.58
N THR A 380 -22.19 34.97 46.87
CA THR A 380 -22.17 35.56 48.21
C THR A 380 -22.65 37.00 48.10
N SER A 381 -23.76 37.26 48.78
CA SER A 381 -24.39 38.56 49.01
C SER A 381 -23.49 39.56 49.72
#